data_AF-A0A954IE36-F1
#
_entry.id   AF-A0A954IE36-F1
#
_cell.length_a   1.000
_cell.length_b   1.000
_cell.length_c   1.000
_cell.angle_alpha   90.00
_cell.angle_beta   90.00
_cell.angle_gamma   90.00
#
_symmetry.space_group_name_H-M   'P 1'
#
loop_
_entity.id
_entity.type
_entity.pdbx_description
1 polymer ?
#
loop_
_entity_poly.entity_id
_entity_poly.type
_entity_poly.pdbx_seq_one_letter_code
_entity_poly.pdbx_strand_id
1 'polypeptide(L)'
;LSIVSLHVVHIPYWYDGILQWHYVFETAPLLLVLAGVGAITITESLRPLLGRRMAPIWVTLLLLSGLLPSWVDLPSLWGSSRVSLVVQQQAFSRSRIWRFRQLTTNAAASGPILVLVDESGTDPQLSYIINPPDLQGPVLVCRRPDSSEDIQTLQRAFPKRRLMQYDLATLQLHEL
;
A
#
# COMPACT_ATOMS: atom_id res chain seq x y z
N LEU A 1 6.27 19.52 -18.76
CA LEU A 1 5.32 19.69 -17.63
C LEU A 1 4.75 18.35 -17.15
N SER A 2 4.17 17.53 -18.03
CA SER A 2 3.54 16.25 -17.66
C SER A 2 4.49 15.23 -17.03
N ILE A 3 5.75 15.16 -17.49
CA ILE A 3 6.78 14.30 -16.88
C ILE A 3 7.15 14.79 -15.47
N VAL A 4 7.37 16.10 -15.30
CA VAL A 4 7.64 16.69 -13.98
C VAL A 4 6.45 16.51 -13.03
N SER A 5 5.22 16.70 -13.52
CA SER A 5 3.99 16.45 -12.74
C SER A 5 3.84 14.98 -12.36
N LEU A 6 4.20 14.06 -13.25
CA LEU A 6 4.20 12.62 -12.96
C LEU A 6 5.21 12.29 -11.85
N HIS A 7 6.41 12.90 -11.90
CA HIS A 7 7.46 12.68 -10.89
C HIS A 7 7.11 13.33 -9.55
N VAL A 8 6.53 14.54 -9.54
CA VAL A 8 6.11 15.23 -8.31
C VAL A 8 4.97 14.49 -7.59
N VAL A 9 4.08 13.81 -8.32
CA VAL A 9 3.01 12.98 -7.74
C VAL A 9 3.53 11.60 -7.28
N HIS A 10 4.56 11.05 -7.93
CA HIS A 10 5.11 9.73 -7.57
C HIS A 10 6.11 9.74 -6.41
N ILE A 11 6.85 10.84 -6.18
CA ILE A 11 7.86 10.92 -5.13
C ILE A 11 7.31 10.70 -3.69
N PRO A 12 6.08 11.13 -3.33
CA PRO A 12 5.56 10.90 -1.98
C PRO A 12 4.67 9.65 -1.85
N TYR A 13 4.42 8.90 -2.93
CA TYR A 13 3.52 7.72 -2.93
C TYR A 13 3.99 6.56 -2.02
N TRP A 14 5.19 6.64 -1.46
CA TRP A 14 5.89 5.50 -0.86
C TRP A 14 6.07 5.59 0.66
N TYR A 15 5.73 6.71 1.28
CA TYR A 15 5.93 6.90 2.72
C TYR A 15 4.60 6.94 3.48
N ASP A 16 4.62 6.29 4.66
CA ASP A 16 3.59 6.45 5.67
C ASP A 16 3.58 7.93 6.07
N GLY A 17 2.42 8.56 6.03
CA GLY A 17 2.29 9.95 6.44
C GLY A 17 2.44 10.10 7.95
N ILE A 18 2.47 11.35 8.43
CA ILE A 18 2.72 11.68 9.85
C ILE A 18 1.69 11.02 10.79
N LEU A 19 0.49 10.72 10.29
CA LEU A 19 -0.63 10.09 10.99
C LEU A 19 -0.74 8.57 10.73
N GLN A 20 0.27 7.94 10.10
CA GLN A 20 0.25 6.54 9.65
C GLN A 20 -0.84 6.22 8.62
N TRP A 21 -1.32 7.26 7.93
CA TRP A 21 -2.20 7.16 6.78
C TRP A 21 -1.37 7.29 5.52
N HIS A 22 -1.86 6.77 4.39
CA HIS A 22 -1.20 7.02 3.12
C HIS A 22 -1.20 8.54 2.87
N TYR A 23 -0.07 9.12 2.44
CA TYR A 23 0.07 10.59 2.33
C TYR A 23 -1.04 11.26 1.50
N VAL A 24 -1.58 10.55 0.50
CA VAL A 24 -2.72 11.01 -0.31
C VAL A 24 -3.95 11.31 0.57
N PHE A 25 -4.21 10.48 1.58
CA PHE A 25 -5.29 10.70 2.53
C PHE A 25 -5.00 11.82 3.54
N GLU A 26 -3.73 12.09 3.85
CA GLU A 26 -3.37 13.24 4.69
C GLU A 26 -3.55 14.57 3.97
N THR A 27 -3.35 14.59 2.65
CA THR A 27 -3.62 15.77 1.82
C THR A 27 -5.10 15.92 1.45
N ALA A 28 -5.92 14.87 1.63
CA ALA A 28 -7.33 14.89 1.26
C ALA A 28 -8.14 16.04 1.90
N PRO A 29 -7.99 16.38 3.20
CA PRO A 29 -8.68 17.53 3.79
C PRO A 29 -8.32 18.85 3.09
N LEU A 30 -7.05 19.05 2.76
CA LEU A 30 -6.59 20.26 2.08
C LEU A 30 -7.12 20.33 0.63
N LEU A 31 -7.14 19.19 -0.07
CA LEU A 31 -7.74 19.10 -1.40
C LEU A 31 -9.25 19.33 -1.38
N LEU A 32 -9.96 18.88 -0.34
CA LEU A 32 -11.39 19.14 -0.17
C LEU A 32 -11.68 20.62 0.10
N VAL A 33 -10.85 21.29 0.91
CA VAL A 33 -10.94 22.74 1.12
C VAL A 33 -10.70 23.48 -0.20
N LEU A 34 -9.64 23.12 -0.93
CA LEU A 34 -9.32 23.74 -2.23
C LEU A 34 -10.45 23.54 -3.24
N ALA A 35 -11.01 22.32 -3.32
CA ALA A 35 -12.14 22.01 -4.18
C ALA A 35 -13.40 22.78 -3.78
N GLY A 36 -13.68 22.91 -2.47
CA GLY A 36 -14.80 23.69 -1.96
C GLY A 36 -14.70 25.17 -2.30
N VAL A 37 -13.52 25.78 -2.06
CA VAL A 37 -13.25 27.17 -2.44
C VAL A 37 -13.39 27.36 -3.94
N GLY A 38 -12.79 26.49 -4.74
CA GLY A 38 -12.91 26.53 -6.20
C GLY A 38 -14.35 26.42 -6.68
N ALA A 39 -15.14 25.52 -6.10
CA ALA A 39 -16.56 25.35 -6.43
C ALA A 39 -17.38 26.62 -6.11
N ILE A 40 -17.10 27.29 -4.99
CA ILE A 40 -17.74 28.57 -4.64
C ILE A 40 -17.36 29.64 -5.68
N THR A 41 -16.08 29.81 -5.97
CA THR A 41 -15.59 30.81 -6.93
C THR A 41 -16.17 30.61 -8.33
N ILE A 42 -16.23 29.36 -8.80
CA ILE A 42 -16.84 29.03 -10.10
C ILE A 42 -18.35 29.32 -10.07
N THR A 43 -19.04 28.95 -8.99
CA THR A 43 -20.47 29.21 -8.85
C THR A 43 -20.77 30.70 -8.88
N GLU A 44 -20.00 31.52 -8.17
CA GLU A 44 -20.15 32.98 -8.15
C GLU A 44 -19.86 33.61 -9.51
N SER A 45 -18.86 33.11 -10.22
CA SER A 45 -18.53 33.56 -11.58
C SER A 45 -19.60 33.19 -12.61
N LEU A 46 -20.30 32.07 -12.41
CA LEU A 46 -21.36 31.59 -13.30
C LEU A 46 -22.76 32.15 -12.96
N ARG A 47 -22.97 32.66 -11.75
CA ARG A 47 -24.24 33.30 -11.34
C ARG A 47 -24.74 34.40 -12.29
N PRO A 48 -23.91 35.35 -12.80
CA PRO A 48 -24.41 36.37 -13.73
C PRO A 48 -24.82 35.82 -15.10
N LEU A 49 -24.27 34.67 -15.51
CA LEU A 49 -24.53 34.06 -16.83
C LEU A 49 -25.72 33.10 -16.82
N LEU A 50 -25.82 32.27 -15.78
CA LEU A 50 -26.79 31.18 -15.69
C LEU A 50 -27.92 31.47 -14.69
N GLY A 51 -27.77 32.52 -13.88
CA GLY A 51 -28.72 32.87 -12.83
C GLY A 51 -28.50 32.11 -11.51
N ARG A 52 -29.13 32.61 -10.44
CA ARG A 52 -28.89 32.20 -9.04
C ARG A 52 -29.17 30.72 -8.75
N ARG A 53 -30.09 30.09 -9.48
CA ARG A 53 -30.49 28.68 -9.28
C ARG A 53 -29.73 27.71 -10.19
N MET A 54 -29.39 28.11 -11.42
CA MET A 54 -28.76 27.18 -12.37
C MET A 54 -27.24 27.07 -12.18
N ALA A 55 -26.57 28.15 -11.75
CA ALA A 55 -25.13 28.12 -11.48
C ALA A 55 -24.70 26.98 -10.52
N PRO A 56 -25.32 26.80 -9.33
CA PRO A 56 -24.94 25.70 -8.44
C PRO A 56 -25.30 24.32 -8.99
N ILE A 57 -26.38 24.21 -9.78
CA ILE A 57 -26.75 22.95 -10.43
C ILE A 57 -25.67 22.54 -11.43
N TRP A 58 -25.24 23.47 -12.28
CA TRP A 58 -24.19 23.22 -13.29
C TRP A 58 -22.85 22.85 -12.67
N VAL A 59 -22.43 23.54 -11.61
CA VAL A 59 -21.19 23.21 -10.89
C VAL A 59 -21.27 21.85 -10.24
N THR A 60 -22.40 21.52 -9.59
CA THR A 60 -22.63 20.19 -9.02
C THR A 60 -22.60 19.10 -10.09
N LEU A 61 -23.25 19.34 -11.24
CA LEU A 61 -23.26 18.41 -12.37
C LEU A 61 -21.86 18.18 -12.95
N LEU A 62 -21.07 19.25 -13.07
CA LEU A 62 -19.67 19.17 -13.51
C LEU A 62 -18.83 18.34 -12.53
N LEU A 63 -18.94 18.59 -11.23
CA LEU A 63 -18.23 17.82 -10.20
C LEU A 63 -18.66 16.34 -10.20
N LEU A 64 -19.96 16.06 -10.31
CA LEU A 64 -20.49 14.70 -10.40
C LEU A 64 -20.04 14.01 -11.70
N SER A 65 -19.88 14.74 -12.80
CA SER A 65 -19.39 14.16 -14.06
C SER A 65 -17.96 13.61 -13.92
N GLY A 66 -17.13 14.24 -13.08
CA GLY A 66 -15.78 13.76 -12.75
C GLY A 66 -15.77 12.45 -11.94
N LEU A 67 -16.88 12.07 -11.33
CA LEU A 67 -17.04 10.78 -10.63
C LEU A 67 -17.51 9.67 -11.57
N LEU A 68 -18.08 9.99 -12.73
CA LEU A 68 -18.55 8.97 -13.68
C LEU A 68 -17.47 7.93 -14.04
N PRO A 69 -16.21 8.31 -14.30
CA PRO A 69 -15.15 7.35 -14.61
C PRO A 69 -14.78 6.40 -13.46
N SER A 70 -15.09 6.74 -12.21
CA SER A 70 -14.80 5.86 -11.06
C SER A 70 -15.88 4.81 -10.80
N TRP A 71 -17.09 5.04 -11.29
CA TRP A 71 -18.27 4.19 -11.08
C TRP A 71 -18.68 3.39 -12.31
N VAL A 72 -18.27 3.82 -13.50
CA VAL A 72 -18.56 3.11 -14.74
C VAL A 72 -17.35 2.28 -15.13
N ASP A 73 -17.43 0.96 -14.92
CA ASP A 73 -16.52 0.01 -15.52
C ASP A 73 -16.76 0.03 -17.04
N LEU A 74 -15.94 0.78 -17.77
CA LEU A 74 -15.86 0.74 -19.23
C LEU A 74 -14.73 -0.22 -19.63
N PRO A 75 -14.99 -1.53 -19.78
CA PRO A 75 -13.97 -2.53 -20.08
C PRO A 75 -13.25 -2.29 -21.41
N SER A 76 -13.80 -1.47 -22.31
CA SER A 76 -13.24 -1.22 -23.64
C SER A 76 -12.18 -0.12 -23.71
N LEU A 77 -12.02 0.71 -22.67
CA LEU A 77 -11.04 1.80 -22.70
C LEU A 77 -9.94 1.63 -21.66
N TRP A 78 -10.27 1.19 -20.44
CA TRP A 78 -9.31 1.00 -19.35
C TRP A 78 -9.94 0.02 -18.35
N GLY A 79 -9.37 -1.19 -18.19
CA GLY A 79 -9.91 -2.24 -17.30
C GLY A 79 -10.22 -1.79 -15.86
N SER A 80 -10.87 -2.68 -15.09
CA SER A 80 -11.45 -2.50 -13.73
C SER A 80 -11.07 -1.22 -12.98
N SER A 81 -12.09 -0.51 -12.44
CA SER A 81 -11.96 0.75 -11.68
C SER A 81 -10.62 0.92 -10.93
N ARG A 82 -9.81 1.90 -11.36
CA ARG A 82 -8.46 2.14 -10.80
C ARG A 82 -8.45 2.40 -9.29
N VAL A 83 -9.53 2.97 -8.77
CA VAL A 83 -9.68 3.24 -7.34
C VAL A 83 -9.88 1.94 -6.57
N SER A 84 -10.70 1.01 -7.08
CA SER A 84 -10.87 -0.30 -6.44
C SER A 84 -9.58 -1.13 -6.52
N LEU A 85 -8.86 -1.08 -7.64
CA LEU A 85 -7.55 -1.71 -7.78
C LEU A 85 -6.53 -1.19 -6.77
N VAL A 86 -6.36 0.13 -6.64
CA VAL A 86 -5.37 0.72 -5.72
C VAL A 86 -5.75 0.49 -4.26
N VAL A 87 -7.02 0.68 -3.90
CA VAL A 87 -7.52 0.42 -2.53
C VAL A 87 -7.39 -1.06 -2.17
N GLN A 88 -7.72 -1.97 -3.10
CA GLN A 88 -7.53 -3.41 -2.88
C GLN A 88 -6.06 -3.77 -2.76
N GLN A 89 -5.18 -3.29 -3.65
CA GLN A 89 -3.75 -3.58 -3.62
C GLN A 89 -3.09 -3.10 -2.30
N GLN A 90 -3.46 -1.91 -1.83
CA GLN A 90 -2.88 -1.34 -0.61
C GLN A 90 -3.44 -1.99 0.67
N ALA A 91 -4.76 -2.19 0.75
CA ALA A 91 -5.38 -2.89 1.87
C ALA A 91 -4.89 -4.35 1.97
N PHE A 92 -4.70 -5.00 0.83
CA PHE A 92 -4.17 -6.36 0.72
C PHE A 92 -2.71 -6.46 1.17
N SER A 93 -1.88 -5.45 0.88
CA SER A 93 -0.49 -5.42 1.33
C SER A 93 -0.38 -5.23 2.85
N ARG A 94 -1.17 -4.32 3.44
CA ARG A 94 -1.19 -4.10 4.90
C ARG A 94 -1.70 -5.33 5.66
N SER A 95 -2.74 -6.00 5.16
CA SER A 95 -3.30 -7.19 5.81
C SER A 95 -2.32 -8.37 5.79
N ARG A 96 -1.57 -8.57 4.70
CA ARG A 96 -0.52 -9.59 4.60
C ARG A 96 0.66 -9.32 5.54
N ILE A 97 1.16 -8.08 5.59
CA ILE A 97 2.25 -7.72 6.52
C ILE A 97 1.80 -7.88 7.97
N TRP A 98 0.59 -7.45 8.30
CA TRP A 98 0.03 -7.63 9.64
C TRP A 98 -0.09 -9.11 10.00
N ARG A 99 -0.61 -9.93 9.08
CA ARG A 99 -0.74 -11.38 9.28
C ARG A 99 0.61 -12.05 9.46
N PHE A 100 1.60 -11.69 8.65
CA PHE A 100 2.98 -12.16 8.79
C PHE A 100 3.52 -11.84 10.18
N ARG A 101 3.47 -10.56 10.59
CA ARG A 101 3.93 -10.13 11.92
C ARG A 101 3.22 -10.87 13.05
N GLN A 102 1.92 -11.09 12.93
CA GLN A 102 1.15 -11.84 13.93
C GLN A 102 1.64 -13.29 14.05
N LEU A 103 1.82 -13.98 12.91
CA LEU A 103 2.28 -15.37 12.89
C LEU A 103 3.71 -15.51 13.43
N THR A 104 4.63 -14.65 12.99
CA THR A 104 6.03 -14.71 13.43
C THR A 104 6.18 -14.35 14.90
N THR A 105 5.42 -13.38 15.40
CA THR A 105 5.45 -13.01 16.83
C THR A 105 4.91 -14.12 17.70
N ASN A 106 3.80 -14.77 17.28
CA ASN A 106 3.24 -15.92 18.00
C ASN A 106 4.21 -17.11 17.99
N ALA A 107 4.85 -17.40 16.86
CA ALA A 107 5.83 -18.49 16.77
C ALA A 107 7.08 -18.20 17.61
N ALA A 108 7.50 -16.94 17.69
CA ALA A 108 8.64 -16.51 18.51
C ALA A 108 8.35 -16.55 20.02
N ALA A 109 7.09 -16.67 20.45
CA ALA A 109 6.74 -16.82 21.85
C ALA A 109 7.35 -18.08 22.49
N SER A 110 7.56 -19.14 21.69
CA SER A 110 8.21 -20.39 22.13
C SER A 110 9.74 -20.37 22.00
N GLY A 111 10.34 -19.23 21.64
CA GLY A 111 11.79 -19.07 21.49
C GLY A 111 12.17 -18.38 20.17
N PRO A 112 13.41 -17.89 20.04
CA PRO A 112 13.82 -17.09 18.90
C PRO A 112 13.79 -17.91 17.60
N ILE A 113 13.35 -17.27 16.51
CA ILE A 113 13.15 -17.92 15.21
C ILE A 113 13.92 -17.19 14.10
N LEU A 114 14.23 -17.93 13.04
CA LEU A 114 14.74 -17.43 11.77
C LEU A 114 13.73 -17.82 10.67
N VAL A 115 13.11 -16.81 10.06
CA VAL A 115 12.04 -16.97 9.07
C VAL A 115 12.63 -16.79 7.67
N LEU A 116 12.52 -17.81 6.84
CA LEU A 116 12.88 -17.82 5.43
C LEU A 116 11.66 -17.42 4.61
N VAL A 117 11.76 -16.33 3.86
CA VAL A 117 10.71 -15.86 2.96
C VAL A 117 11.18 -16.03 1.52
N ASP A 118 10.42 -16.78 0.74
CA ASP A 118 10.64 -16.87 -0.70
C ASP A 118 9.94 -15.68 -1.38
N GLU A 119 10.73 -14.67 -1.75
CA GLU A 119 10.22 -13.48 -2.46
C GLU A 119 10.29 -13.64 -3.99
N SER A 120 10.70 -14.82 -4.51
CA SER A 120 10.82 -15.04 -5.95
C SER A 120 9.43 -14.94 -6.62
N GLY A 121 9.30 -14.03 -7.58
CA GLY A 121 8.02 -13.76 -8.26
C GLY A 121 7.06 -12.82 -7.51
N THR A 122 7.50 -12.19 -6.42
CA THR A 122 6.75 -11.10 -5.78
C THR A 122 7.32 -9.72 -6.09
N ASP A 123 6.51 -8.68 -5.87
CA ASP A 123 6.95 -7.29 -6.06
C ASP A 123 8.17 -7.00 -5.14
N PRO A 124 9.34 -6.66 -5.71
CA PRO A 124 10.56 -6.38 -4.94
C PRO A 124 10.39 -5.27 -3.90
N GLN A 125 9.38 -4.42 -4.07
CA GLN A 125 9.08 -3.32 -3.17
C GLN A 125 8.36 -3.73 -1.88
N LEU A 126 7.79 -4.94 -1.84
CA LEU A 126 7.11 -5.51 -0.67
C LEU A 126 7.99 -6.54 0.03
N SER A 127 9.16 -6.11 0.51
CA SER A 127 10.03 -7.01 1.28
C SER A 127 9.57 -7.15 2.72
N TYR A 128 9.53 -8.39 3.20
CA TYR A 128 9.21 -8.72 4.59
C TYR A 128 10.45 -8.69 5.50
N ILE A 129 11.63 -8.44 4.91
CA ILE A 129 12.93 -8.52 5.57
C ILE A 129 13.20 -7.23 6.35
N ILE A 130 12.73 -7.19 7.59
CA ILE A 130 12.99 -6.10 8.53
C ILE A 130 13.59 -6.70 9.80
N ASN A 131 14.91 -6.61 9.94
CA ASN A 131 15.64 -7.09 11.11
C ASN A 131 16.14 -5.93 11.95
N PRO A 132 16.27 -6.10 13.27
CA PRO A 132 17.01 -5.14 14.08
C PRO A 132 18.49 -5.13 13.67
N PRO A 133 19.18 -3.99 13.81
CA PRO A 133 20.56 -3.83 13.36
C PRO A 133 21.55 -4.75 14.10
N ASP A 134 21.20 -5.19 15.30
CA ASP A 134 22.01 -6.09 16.14
C ASP A 134 21.82 -7.58 15.80
N LEU A 135 20.83 -7.92 14.96
CA LEU A 135 20.41 -9.30 14.66
C LEU A 135 20.07 -10.15 15.89
N GLN A 136 19.79 -9.53 17.04
CA GLN A 136 19.47 -10.23 18.28
C GLN A 136 17.97 -10.32 18.56
N GLY A 137 17.14 -9.68 17.74
CA GLY A 137 15.68 -9.70 17.90
C GLY A 137 15.08 -11.11 17.92
N PRO A 138 13.90 -11.29 18.54
CA PRO A 138 13.25 -12.60 18.68
C PRO A 138 12.87 -13.23 17.34
N VAL A 139 12.57 -12.41 16.34
CA VAL A 139 12.32 -12.82 14.96
C VAL A 139 13.43 -12.23 14.09
N LEU A 140 14.13 -13.08 13.35
CA LEU A 140 14.91 -12.64 12.20
C LEU A 140 14.21 -13.15 10.94
N VAL A 141 14.22 -12.33 9.90
CA VAL A 141 13.65 -12.65 8.60
C VAL A 141 14.77 -12.56 7.57
N CYS A 142 14.87 -13.53 6.68
CA CYS A 142 15.79 -13.44 5.55
C CYS A 142 15.17 -14.07 4.31
N ARG A 143 15.76 -13.77 3.16
CA ARG A 143 15.35 -14.40 1.91
C ARG A 143 15.70 -15.88 1.96
N ARG A 144 14.78 -16.72 1.50
CA ARG A 144 15.04 -18.17 1.34
C ARG A 144 16.17 -18.36 0.32
N PRO A 145 17.25 -19.08 0.68
CA PRO A 145 18.26 -19.50 -0.28
C PRO A 145 17.73 -20.58 -1.22
N ASP A 146 18.23 -20.61 -2.46
CA ASP A 146 17.86 -21.63 -3.45
C ASP A 146 18.52 -23.00 -3.16
N SER A 147 19.67 -22.99 -2.49
CA SER A 147 20.45 -24.19 -2.18
C SER A 147 20.19 -24.72 -0.77
N SER A 148 20.03 -26.03 -0.65
CA SER A 148 19.94 -26.74 0.63
C SER A 148 21.21 -26.59 1.48
N GLU A 149 22.37 -26.39 0.86
CA GLU A 149 23.64 -26.20 1.57
C GLU A 149 23.71 -24.83 2.28
N ASP A 150 23.13 -23.80 1.67
CA ASP A 150 23.05 -22.46 2.25
C ASP A 150 22.08 -22.44 3.44
N ILE A 151 20.97 -23.19 3.36
CA ILE A 151 20.03 -23.38 4.46
C ILE A 151 20.73 -24.02 5.67
N GLN A 152 21.53 -25.07 5.44
CA GLN A 152 22.33 -25.68 6.51
C GLN A 152 23.37 -24.71 7.07
N THR A 153 23.98 -23.88 6.23
CA THR A 153 24.94 -22.87 6.66
C THR A 153 24.27 -21.82 7.56
N LEU A 154 23.06 -21.38 7.22
CA LEU A 154 22.25 -20.49 8.07
C LEU A 154 21.90 -21.14 9.41
N GLN A 155 21.52 -22.42 9.41
CA GLN A 155 21.22 -23.16 10.64
C GLN A 155 22.45 -23.26 11.56
N ARG A 156 23.64 -23.46 10.98
CA ARG A 156 24.91 -23.44 11.73
C ARG A 156 25.28 -22.05 12.24
N ALA A 157 25.00 -21.00 11.47
CA ALA A 157 25.28 -19.60 11.85
C ALA A 157 24.34 -19.10 12.97
N PHE A 158 23.10 -19.60 13.01
CA PHE A 158 22.08 -19.24 14.00
C PHE A 158 21.58 -20.46 14.79
N PRO A 159 22.44 -21.17 15.53
CA PRO A 159 22.11 -22.48 16.12
C PRO A 159 21.08 -22.40 17.25
N LYS A 160 20.87 -21.21 17.82
CA LYS A 160 19.90 -20.96 18.89
C LYS A 160 18.50 -20.65 18.36
N ARG A 161 18.31 -20.57 17.04
CA ARG A 161 17.04 -20.17 16.41
C ARG A 161 16.42 -21.35 15.68
N ARG A 162 15.09 -21.49 15.81
CA ARG A 162 14.33 -22.46 15.00
C ARG A 162 14.14 -21.90 13.60
N LEU A 163 14.38 -22.72 12.59
CA LEU A 163 14.19 -22.34 11.20
C LEU A 163 12.71 -22.51 10.83
N MET A 164 12.12 -21.47 10.25
CA MET A 164 10.75 -21.51 9.78
C MET A 164 10.69 -20.96 8.37
N GLN A 165 9.80 -21.49 7.53
CA GLN A 165 9.53 -21.00 6.19
C GLN A 165 8.17 -20.32 6.16
N TYR A 166 8.11 -19.13 5.58
CA TYR A 166 6.85 -18.45 5.29
C TYR A 166 6.49 -18.60 3.81
N ASP A 167 5.31 -19.16 3.54
CA ASP A 167 4.78 -19.29 2.19
C ASP A 167 3.86 -18.11 1.87
N LEU A 168 4.22 -17.33 0.84
CA LEU A 168 3.50 -16.15 0.41
C LEU A 168 2.16 -16.47 -0.27
N ALA A 169 1.97 -17.67 -0.82
CA ALA A 169 0.75 -18.09 -1.49
C ALA A 169 -0.32 -18.54 -0.47
N THR A 170 0.09 -19.34 0.52
CA THR A 170 -0.83 -19.86 1.54
C THR A 170 -0.94 -18.97 2.78
N LEU A 171 -0.02 -18.01 2.94
CA LEU A 171 0.11 -17.12 4.11
C LEU A 171 0.31 -17.89 5.42
N GLN A 172 1.01 -19.02 5.34
CA GLN A 172 1.28 -19.91 6.49
C GLN A 172 2.77 -19.98 6.81
N LEU A 173 3.04 -20.34 8.06
CA LEU A 173 4.37 -20.54 8.61
C LEU A 173 4.58 -22.03 8.87
N HIS A 174 5.64 -22.60 8.32
CA HIS A 174 6.01 -24.01 8.48
C HIS A 174 7.39 -24.12 9.14
N GLU A 175 7.61 -25.15 9.95
CA GLU A 175 8.93 -25.46 10.51
C GLU A 175 9.71 -26.34 9.52
N LEU A 176 11.02 -26.08 9.38
CA LEU A 176 11.93 -26.81 8.48
C LEU A 176 12.78 -27.83 9.24
#